data_AF-V9LFD4-F1
#
_entry.id   AF-V9LFD4-F1
#
_cell.length_a   1.000
_cell.length_b   1.000
_cell.length_c   1.000
_cell.angle_alpha   90.00
_cell.angle_beta   90.00
_cell.angle_gamma   90.00
#
_symmetry.space_group_name_H-M   'P 1'
#
loop_
_entity.id
_entity.type
_entity.pdbx_description
1 polymer ?
#
loop_
_entity_poly.entity_id
_entity_poly.type
_entity_poly.pdbx_seq_one_letter_code
_entity_poly.pdbx_strand_id
1 'polypeptide(L)'
;MTVPLLKIGIVLSTMAMITNWMSQTLPSLVGLNATRLAASAGGPDRSTGVIPEGAEDGWRVFSSAPDSEGRCICTVVAPQQTLCSRDARTKQLRQLLEKVQNMTQSIEVLDRRTQRDLQYVEKMETQMRGLETKFKQVEENHKAHLSRQFQALKSKMDELMPLIPVLEQYRADAKLVLQFKEEVRNLSSVLAELQEEIGAL
;
A
#
# COMPACT_ATOMS: atom_id res chain seq x y z
N MET A 1 0.93 6.02 -9.81
CA MET A 1 1.31 5.17 -8.66
C MET A 1 0.28 4.05 -8.49
N THR A 2 0.40 2.95 -9.24
CA THR A 2 -0.59 1.83 -9.31
C THR A 2 0.01 0.49 -8.90
N VAL A 3 1.29 0.49 -8.51
CA VAL A 3 2.09 -0.71 -8.21
C VAL A 3 1.76 -1.40 -6.86
N PRO A 4 1.27 -0.73 -5.79
CA PRO A 4 1.08 -1.41 -4.50
C PRO A 4 -0.12 -2.36 -4.48
N LEU A 5 -1.22 -2.04 -5.17
CA LEU A 5 -2.44 -2.88 -5.18
C LEU A 5 -2.25 -4.19 -5.95
N LEU A 6 -1.53 -4.15 -7.07
CA LEU A 6 -1.18 -5.35 -7.85
C LEU A 6 -0.33 -6.32 -7.05
N LYS A 7 0.63 -5.82 -6.26
CA LYS A 7 1.49 -6.67 -5.41
C LYS A 7 0.72 -7.31 -4.26
N ILE A 8 -0.24 -6.60 -3.67
CA ILE A 8 -1.10 -7.14 -2.61
C ILE A 8 -2.06 -8.20 -3.18
N GLY A 9 -2.64 -7.95 -4.37
CA GLY A 9 -3.48 -8.94 -5.06
C GLY A 9 -2.75 -10.24 -5.39
N ILE A 10 -1.46 -10.16 -5.78
CA ILE A 10 -0.61 -11.34 -6.01
C ILE A 10 -0.38 -12.13 -4.72
N VAL A 11 -0.14 -11.44 -3.60
CA VAL A 11 0.08 -12.10 -2.29
C VAL A 11 -1.19 -12.79 -1.78
N LEU A 12 -2.35 -12.15 -1.92
CA LEU A 12 -3.63 -12.76 -1.54
C LEU A 12 -3.98 -13.96 -2.44
N SER A 13 -3.70 -13.86 -3.75
CA SER A 13 -3.92 -14.96 -4.69
C SER A 13 -3.00 -16.15 -4.44
N THR A 14 -1.73 -15.93 -4.08
CA THR A 14 -0.82 -17.03 -3.74
C THR A 14 -1.18 -17.68 -2.42
N MET A 15 -1.65 -16.91 -1.43
CA MET A 15 -2.19 -17.46 -0.18
C MET A 15 -3.43 -18.33 -0.42
N ALA A 16 -4.36 -17.90 -1.28
CA ALA A 16 -5.54 -18.71 -1.63
C ALA A 16 -5.17 -20.04 -2.31
N MET A 17 -4.17 -20.05 -3.20
CA MET A 17 -3.69 -21.28 -3.84
C MET A 17 -3.04 -22.24 -2.83
N ILE A 18 -2.26 -21.71 -1.89
CA ILE A 18 -1.63 -22.51 -0.84
C ILE A 18 -2.70 -23.13 0.07
N THR A 19 -3.70 -22.36 0.52
CA THR A 19 -4.79 -22.87 1.36
C THR A 19 -5.61 -23.95 0.65
N ASN A 20 -5.92 -23.77 -0.63
CA ASN A 20 -6.64 -24.78 -1.44
C ASN A 20 -5.80 -26.06 -1.64
N TRP A 21 -4.50 -25.92 -1.93
CA TRP A 21 -3.60 -27.06 -2.06
C TRP A 21 -3.46 -27.85 -0.77
N MET A 22 -3.32 -27.15 0.37
CA MET A 22 -3.23 -27.75 1.70
C MET A 22 -4.51 -28.50 2.07
N SER A 23 -5.69 -27.95 1.75
CA SER A 23 -6.99 -28.61 1.97
C SER A 23 -7.11 -29.95 1.22
N GLN A 24 -6.52 -30.06 0.03
CA GLN A 24 -6.60 -31.26 -0.81
C GLN A 24 -5.51 -32.29 -0.49
N THR A 25 -4.31 -31.86 -0.10
CA THR A 25 -3.16 -32.76 0.11
C THR A 25 -3.04 -33.28 1.53
N LEU A 26 -3.41 -32.49 2.54
CA LEU A 26 -3.30 -32.90 3.96
C LEU A 26 -4.10 -34.17 4.30
N PRO A 27 -5.35 -34.37 3.84
CA PRO A 27 -6.11 -35.59 4.12
C PRO A 27 -5.45 -36.85 3.54
N SER A 28 -4.74 -36.72 2.41
CA SER A 28 -4.06 -37.85 1.75
C SER A 28 -2.80 -38.33 2.49
N LEU A 29 -2.08 -37.41 3.15
CA LEU A 29 -0.87 -37.69 3.92
C LEU A 29 -1.15 -38.31 5.30
N VAL A 30 -2.35 -38.05 5.86
CA VAL A 30 -2.82 -38.61 7.14
C VAL A 30 -3.29 -40.06 7.01
N GLY A 31 -3.32 -40.63 5.80
CA GLY A 31 -3.52 -42.07 5.61
C GLY A 31 -4.93 -42.56 5.92
N LEU A 32 -5.95 -41.70 5.76
CA LEU A 32 -7.36 -42.08 5.97
C LEU A 32 -7.93 -42.97 4.84
N ASN A 33 -7.15 -43.39 3.83
CA ASN A 33 -7.63 -44.15 2.67
C ASN A 33 -6.91 -45.49 2.40
N ALA A 34 -6.10 -46.01 3.33
CA ALA A 34 -5.34 -47.25 3.13
C ALA A 34 -6.00 -48.50 3.72
N THR A 35 -7.28 -48.73 3.42
CA THR A 35 -7.97 -50.00 3.76
C THR A 35 -8.73 -50.59 2.58
N ARG A 36 -8.05 -50.76 1.44
CA ARG A 36 -8.51 -51.65 0.36
C ARG A 36 -7.34 -52.41 -0.27
N LEU A 37 -7.18 -53.65 0.21
CA LEU A 37 -6.89 -54.89 -0.52
C LEU A 37 -5.94 -54.83 -1.74
N ALA A 38 -4.81 -55.53 -1.64
CA ALA A 38 -4.29 -56.37 -2.73
C ALA A 38 -3.32 -57.43 -2.17
N ALA A 39 -3.82 -58.66 -2.07
CA ALA A 39 -3.02 -59.87 -1.94
C ALA A 39 -2.78 -60.45 -3.34
N SER A 40 -1.52 -60.74 -3.68
CA SER A 40 -1.07 -61.69 -4.73
C SER A 40 0.46 -61.79 -4.64
N ALA A 41 1.07 -62.82 -4.06
CA ALA A 41 1.33 -64.16 -4.63
C ALA A 41 2.25 -64.16 -5.88
N GLY A 42 3.47 -64.73 -5.74
CA GLY A 42 4.11 -65.52 -6.81
C GLY A 42 5.54 -65.17 -7.27
N GLY A 43 6.55 -65.84 -6.67
CA GLY A 43 7.59 -66.62 -7.40
C GLY A 43 8.85 -65.96 -8.04
N PRO A 44 9.95 -66.71 -8.24
CA PRO A 44 11.35 -66.26 -8.05
C PRO A 44 12.27 -66.32 -9.30
N ASP A 45 13.48 -65.71 -9.27
CA ASP A 45 14.80 -66.40 -9.38
C ASP A 45 16.05 -65.49 -9.60
N ARG A 46 17.10 -65.79 -8.80
CA ARG A 46 18.52 -66.07 -9.16
C ARG A 46 19.59 -64.96 -9.43
N SER A 47 20.35 -64.66 -8.35
CA SER A 47 21.82 -64.65 -8.13
C SER A 47 22.86 -64.08 -9.13
N THR A 48 23.61 -63.05 -8.68
CA THR A 48 25.10 -62.85 -8.62
C THR A 48 25.35 -61.34 -8.39
N GLY A 49 26.21 -60.78 -7.53
CA GLY A 49 27.31 -61.23 -6.68
C GLY A 49 28.42 -60.17 -6.75
N VAL A 50 28.46 -59.17 -5.84
CA VAL A 50 29.63 -58.34 -5.45
C VAL A 50 29.30 -57.64 -4.12
N ILE A 51 30.16 -57.80 -3.10
CA ILE A 51 30.11 -57.07 -1.82
C ILE A 51 30.96 -55.80 -1.94
N PRO A 52 30.49 -54.63 -1.47
CA PRO A 52 31.35 -53.57 -0.95
C PRO A 52 31.27 -53.47 0.58
N GLU A 53 32.44 -53.23 1.18
CA GLU A 53 32.67 -52.96 2.60
C GLU A 53 31.73 -51.89 3.18
N GLY A 54 31.07 -52.22 4.29
CA GLY A 54 30.19 -51.30 5.02
C GLY A 54 29.13 -51.97 5.89
N ALA A 55 29.40 -53.17 6.42
CA ALA A 55 28.42 -53.98 7.14
C ALA A 55 28.41 -53.70 8.65
N GLU A 56 27.98 -52.50 9.05
CA GLU A 56 27.50 -52.24 10.42
C GLU A 56 25.96 -52.37 10.52
N ASP A 57 25.30 -53.00 9.54
CA ASP A 57 23.88 -53.36 9.57
C ASP A 57 23.60 -54.58 8.67
N GLY A 58 24.18 -55.73 9.04
CA GLY A 58 24.02 -56.98 8.32
C GLY A 58 23.58 -58.13 9.24
N TRP A 59 22.54 -58.86 8.85
CA TRP A 59 22.13 -60.10 9.53
C TRP A 59 23.32 -61.07 9.60
N ARG A 60 23.75 -61.42 10.81
CA ARG A 60 24.76 -62.46 11.03
C ARG A 60 24.08 -63.76 11.40
N VAL A 61 24.24 -64.78 10.55
CA VAL A 61 23.77 -66.15 10.81
C VAL A 61 24.93 -66.93 11.43
N PHE A 62 24.72 -67.43 12.64
CA PHE A 62 25.67 -68.35 13.28
C PHE A 62 25.17 -69.78 13.02
N SER A 63 25.98 -70.59 12.34
CA SER A 63 25.74 -72.04 12.22
C SER A 63 26.55 -72.74 13.31
N SER A 64 25.91 -73.53 14.16
CA SER A 64 26.64 -74.41 15.09
C SER A 64 27.11 -75.68 14.39
N ALA A 65 28.16 -76.32 14.93
CA ALA A 65 28.72 -77.58 14.46
C ALA A 65 27.65 -78.70 14.39
N PRO A 66 27.75 -79.64 13.43
CA PRO A 66 26.71 -80.63 13.17
C PRO A 66 26.51 -81.58 14.35
N ASP A 67 25.26 -81.99 14.57
CA ASP A 67 24.91 -83.12 15.43
C ASP A 67 25.34 -84.45 14.77
N SER A 68 25.33 -85.56 15.53
CA SER A 68 25.79 -86.89 15.05
C SER A 68 25.02 -87.45 13.85
N GLU A 69 23.98 -86.76 13.40
CA GLU A 69 23.14 -87.09 12.23
C GLU A 69 23.33 -86.10 11.05
N GLY A 70 24.26 -85.14 11.16
CA GLY A 70 24.65 -84.26 10.05
C GLY A 70 23.70 -83.11 9.74
N ARG A 71 22.82 -82.70 10.68
CA ARG A 71 21.91 -81.57 10.48
C ARG A 71 22.46 -80.30 11.12
N CYS A 72 22.55 -79.23 10.35
CA CYS A 72 22.93 -77.92 10.88
C CYS A 72 21.72 -77.21 11.49
N ILE A 73 21.84 -76.77 12.74
CA ILE A 73 20.87 -75.87 13.38
C ILE A 73 21.34 -74.44 13.18
N CYS A 74 20.56 -73.65 12.42
CA CYS A 74 20.83 -72.23 12.18
C CYS A 74 19.96 -71.37 13.10
N THR A 75 20.58 -70.63 14.02
CA THR A 75 19.87 -69.70 14.90
C THR A 75 20.04 -68.27 14.37
N VAL A 76 18.94 -67.66 13.91
CA VAL A 76 18.95 -66.27 13.44
C VAL A 76 18.61 -65.35 14.60
N VAL A 77 19.53 -64.48 14.98
CA VAL A 77 19.30 -63.44 15.99
C VAL A 77 18.75 -62.20 15.30
N ALA A 78 17.44 -61.98 15.41
CA ALA A 78 16.80 -60.75 14.96
C ALA A 78 16.82 -59.69 16.07
N PRO A 79 17.21 -58.43 15.77
CA PRO A 79 17.01 -57.34 16.72
C PRO A 79 15.51 -57.21 17.03
N GLN A 80 15.17 -56.87 18.28
CA GLN A 80 13.78 -56.75 18.69
C GLN A 80 13.04 -55.74 17.80
N GLN A 81 11.84 -56.08 17.34
CA GLN A 81 11.06 -55.32 16.34
C GLN A 81 10.81 -53.84 16.72
N THR A 82 11.06 -53.47 17.98
CA THR A 82 10.96 -52.11 18.51
C THR A 82 12.07 -51.17 18.04
N LEU A 83 13.12 -51.66 17.37
CA LEU A 83 14.21 -50.84 16.80
C LEU A 83 14.05 -50.57 15.29
N CYS A 84 12.98 -51.05 14.65
CA CYS A 84 12.76 -50.80 13.23
C CYS A 84 12.32 -49.34 12.97
N SER A 85 13.17 -48.57 12.29
CA SER A 85 13.06 -47.21 11.69
C SER A 85 11.65 -46.63 11.36
N ARG A 86 10.64 -47.49 11.19
CA ARG A 86 9.24 -47.13 10.97
C ARG A 86 8.69 -46.18 12.05
N ASP A 87 9.10 -46.31 13.31
CA ASP A 87 8.63 -45.41 14.38
C ASP A 87 9.25 -44.01 14.34
N ALA A 88 10.52 -43.87 13.95
CA ALA A 88 11.17 -42.57 13.81
C ALA A 88 10.54 -41.76 12.66
N ARG A 89 10.33 -42.40 11.50
CA ARG A 89 9.66 -41.78 10.35
C ARG A 89 8.21 -41.42 10.65
N THR A 90 7.49 -42.27 11.39
CA THR A 90 6.10 -41.98 11.80
C THR A 90 6.03 -40.81 12.79
N LYS A 91 6.98 -40.70 13.72
CA LYS A 91 7.09 -39.54 14.62
C LYS A 91 7.41 -38.25 13.87
N GLN A 92 8.34 -38.29 12.91
CA GLN A 92 8.66 -37.15 12.05
C GLN A 92 7.44 -36.70 11.22
N LEU A 93 6.67 -37.64 10.66
CA LEU A 93 5.45 -37.32 9.92
C LEU A 93 4.39 -36.65 10.80
N ARG A 94 4.19 -37.11 12.04
CA ARG A 94 3.27 -36.46 12.99
C ARG A 94 3.70 -35.03 13.32
N GLN A 95 5.00 -34.82 13.59
CA GLN A 95 5.53 -33.48 13.85
C GLN A 95 5.36 -32.54 12.64
N LEU A 96 5.57 -33.05 11.43
CA LEU A 96 5.36 -32.30 10.20
C LEU A 96 3.88 -31.92 10.02
N LEU A 97 2.96 -32.85 10.28
CA LEU A 97 1.52 -32.60 10.21
C LEU A 97 1.07 -31.55 11.22
N GLU A 98 1.52 -31.63 12.47
CA GLU A 98 1.23 -30.63 13.51
C GLU A 98 1.79 -29.26 13.12
N LYS A 99 3.03 -29.20 12.62
CA LYS A 99 3.64 -27.95 12.16
C LYS A 99 2.86 -27.34 11.00
N VAL A 100 2.47 -28.16 10.04
CA VAL A 100 1.64 -27.74 8.90
C VAL A 100 0.29 -27.21 9.38
N GLN A 101 -0.37 -27.91 10.31
CA GLN A 101 -1.63 -27.47 10.88
C GLN A 101 -1.50 -26.11 11.57
N ASN A 102 -0.46 -25.93 12.40
CA ASN A 102 -0.16 -24.66 13.09
C ASN A 102 0.14 -23.51 12.10
N MET A 103 0.88 -23.79 11.02
CA MET A 103 1.13 -22.82 9.97
C MET A 103 -0.14 -22.45 9.21
N THR A 104 -1.02 -23.42 8.93
CA THR A 104 -2.29 -23.17 8.24
C THR A 104 -3.18 -22.23 9.06
N GLN A 105 -3.31 -22.48 10.36
CA GLN A 105 -4.06 -21.60 11.26
C GLN A 105 -3.44 -20.18 11.33
N SER A 106 -2.12 -20.10 11.34
CA SER A 106 -1.41 -18.80 11.36
C SER A 106 -1.64 -18.01 10.06
N ILE A 107 -1.66 -18.69 8.91
CA ILE A 107 -1.94 -18.09 7.60
C ILE A 107 -3.38 -17.57 7.55
N GLU A 108 -4.36 -18.34 8.04
CA GLU A 108 -5.76 -17.89 8.06
C GLU A 108 -5.97 -16.63 8.91
N VAL A 109 -5.32 -16.54 10.07
CA VAL A 109 -5.37 -15.35 10.92
C VAL A 109 -4.70 -14.17 10.24
N LEU A 110 -3.55 -14.38 9.59
CA LEU A 110 -2.84 -13.36 8.85
C LEU A 110 -3.67 -12.84 7.68
N ASP A 111 -4.28 -13.73 6.90
CA ASP A 111 -5.12 -13.40 5.75
C ASP A 111 -6.33 -12.53 6.17
N ARG A 112 -7.05 -12.94 7.22
CA ARG A 112 -8.15 -12.13 7.77
C ARG A 112 -7.72 -10.73 8.21
N ARG A 113 -6.51 -10.61 8.77
CA ARG A 113 -5.95 -9.33 9.18
C ARG A 113 -5.60 -8.48 7.96
N THR A 114 -4.86 -9.04 7.02
CA THR A 114 -4.45 -8.36 5.79
C THR A 114 -5.64 -7.90 4.97
N GLN A 115 -6.71 -8.69 4.90
CA GLN A 115 -7.93 -8.30 4.21
C GLN A 115 -8.62 -7.10 4.87
N ARG A 116 -8.65 -7.04 6.21
CA ARG A 116 -9.18 -5.90 6.96
C ARG A 116 -8.32 -4.65 6.78
N ASP A 117 -7.01 -4.80 6.84
CA ASP A 117 -6.05 -3.70 6.67
C ASP A 117 -6.15 -3.13 5.25
N LEU A 118 -6.31 -3.99 4.23
CA LEU A 118 -6.51 -3.56 2.85
C LEU A 118 -7.78 -2.73 2.68
N GLN A 119 -8.91 -3.17 3.25
CA GLN A 119 -10.15 -2.41 3.21
C GLN A 119 -10.02 -1.03 3.88
N TYR A 120 -9.22 -0.93 4.94
CA TYR A 120 -8.94 0.36 5.58
C TYR A 120 -8.12 1.27 4.66
N VAL A 121 -7.07 0.73 4.03
CA VAL A 121 -6.23 1.48 3.07
C VAL A 121 -7.05 1.96 1.87
N GLU A 122 -7.92 1.13 1.30
CA GLU A 122 -8.80 1.51 0.18
C GLU A 122 -9.74 2.67 0.55
N LYS A 123 -10.35 2.62 1.75
CA LYS A 123 -11.18 3.72 2.26
C LYS A 123 -10.37 5.00 2.43
N MET A 124 -9.17 4.89 3.00
CA MET A 124 -8.26 6.03 3.19
C MET A 124 -7.81 6.62 1.85
N GLU A 125 -7.51 5.79 0.85
CA GLU A 125 -7.18 6.24 -0.50
C GLU A 125 -8.33 7.06 -1.11
N THR A 126 -9.56 6.58 -0.94
CA THR A 126 -10.76 7.28 -1.43
C THR A 126 -10.93 8.64 -0.76
N GLN A 127 -10.70 8.72 0.56
CA GLN A 127 -10.71 9.99 1.30
C GLN A 127 -9.60 10.93 0.86
N MET A 128 -8.38 10.43 0.66
CA MET A 128 -7.25 11.22 0.18
C MET A 128 -7.51 11.81 -1.21
N ARG A 129 -8.08 11.03 -2.13
CA ARG A 129 -8.50 11.52 -3.44
C ARG A 129 -9.55 12.62 -3.33
N GLY A 130 -10.53 12.46 -2.45
CA GLY A 130 -11.55 13.48 -2.18
C GLY A 130 -10.97 14.77 -1.55
N LEU A 131 -9.92 14.66 -0.74
CA LEU A 131 -9.18 15.82 -0.24
C LEU A 131 -8.40 16.51 -1.36
N GLU A 132 -7.71 15.75 -2.20
CA GLU A 132 -6.94 16.28 -3.33
C GLU A 132 -7.83 17.10 -4.28
N THR A 133 -9.04 16.62 -4.59
CA THR A 133 -9.99 17.37 -5.45
C THR A 133 -10.45 18.66 -4.79
N LYS A 134 -10.70 18.64 -3.47
CA LYS A 134 -11.07 19.86 -2.72
C LYS A 134 -9.93 20.87 -2.70
N PHE A 135 -8.68 20.43 -2.52
CA PHE A 135 -7.52 21.32 -2.57
C PHE A 135 -7.37 21.97 -3.95
N LYS A 136 -7.47 21.20 -5.04
CA LYS A 136 -7.43 21.74 -6.40
C LYS A 136 -8.53 22.78 -6.63
N GLN A 137 -9.75 22.49 -6.19
CA GLN A 137 -10.87 23.43 -6.31
C GLN A 137 -10.62 24.73 -5.54
N VAL A 138 -10.10 24.65 -4.30
CA VAL A 138 -9.77 25.84 -3.51
C VAL A 138 -8.67 26.67 -4.17
N GLU A 139 -7.64 26.03 -4.70
CA GLU A 139 -6.54 26.70 -5.42
C GLU A 139 -7.04 27.42 -6.68
N GLU A 140 -7.84 26.75 -7.51
CA GLU A 140 -8.42 27.33 -8.72
C GLU A 140 -9.35 28.49 -8.39
N ASN A 141 -10.22 28.34 -7.37
CA ASN A 141 -11.09 29.40 -6.89
C ASN A 141 -10.30 30.60 -6.39
N HIS A 142 -9.23 30.37 -5.63
CA HIS A 142 -8.38 31.44 -5.11
C HIS A 142 -7.71 32.21 -6.26
N LYS A 143 -7.15 31.50 -7.25
CA LYS A 143 -6.52 32.09 -8.43
C LYS A 143 -7.53 32.92 -9.25
N ALA A 144 -8.73 32.39 -9.48
CA ALA A 144 -9.79 33.11 -10.18
C ALA A 144 -10.24 34.36 -9.41
N HIS A 145 -10.39 34.26 -8.09
CA HIS A 145 -10.77 35.39 -7.25
C HIS A 145 -9.72 36.49 -7.26
N LEU A 146 -8.44 36.16 -7.08
CA LEU A 146 -7.35 37.12 -7.10
C LEU A 146 -7.24 37.83 -8.46
N SER A 147 -7.37 37.09 -9.56
CA SER A 147 -7.37 37.65 -10.90
C SER A 147 -8.52 38.65 -11.12
N ARG A 148 -9.73 38.32 -10.67
CA ARG A 148 -10.89 39.23 -10.75
C ARG A 148 -10.69 40.48 -9.90
N GLN A 149 -10.19 40.34 -8.68
CA GLN A 149 -9.92 41.49 -7.80
C GLN A 149 -8.86 42.42 -8.41
N PHE A 150 -7.78 41.85 -8.94
CA PHE A 150 -6.74 42.65 -9.58
C PHE A 150 -7.26 43.38 -10.82
N GLN A 151 -8.07 42.71 -11.64
CA GLN A 151 -8.68 43.33 -12.83
C GLN A 151 -9.65 44.46 -12.45
N ALA A 152 -10.43 44.29 -11.38
CA ALA A 152 -11.32 45.34 -10.87
C ALA A 152 -10.53 46.55 -10.37
N LEU A 153 -9.44 46.33 -9.62
CA LEU A 153 -8.57 47.40 -9.16
C LEU A 153 -7.89 48.14 -10.33
N LYS A 154 -7.42 47.39 -11.33
CA LYS A 154 -6.84 47.96 -12.54
C LYS A 154 -7.85 48.83 -13.29
N SER A 155 -9.08 48.34 -13.49
CA SER A 155 -10.15 49.12 -14.11
C SER A 155 -10.42 50.42 -13.36
N LYS A 156 -10.43 50.38 -12.02
CA LYS A 156 -10.60 51.59 -11.21
C LYS A 156 -9.43 52.56 -11.33
N MET A 157 -8.20 52.05 -11.44
CA MET A 157 -7.04 52.89 -11.71
C MET A 157 -7.13 53.55 -13.09
N ASP A 158 -7.54 52.79 -14.11
CA ASP A 158 -7.72 53.31 -15.48
C ASP A 158 -8.82 54.38 -15.54
N GLU A 159 -9.88 54.26 -14.73
CA GLU A 159 -10.92 55.30 -14.57
C GLU A 159 -10.40 56.56 -13.86
N LEU A 160 -9.54 56.41 -12.85
CA LEU A 160 -9.06 57.53 -12.03
C LEU A 160 -7.89 58.29 -12.67
N MET A 161 -7.01 57.63 -13.42
CA MET A 161 -5.87 58.26 -14.09
C MET A 161 -6.22 59.53 -14.89
N PRO A 162 -7.22 59.53 -15.79
CA PRO A 162 -7.53 60.71 -16.59
C PRO A 162 -8.07 61.89 -15.77
N LEU A 163 -8.47 61.70 -14.51
CA LEU A 163 -8.91 62.77 -13.63
C LEU A 163 -7.76 63.63 -13.12
N ILE A 164 -6.52 63.12 -13.13
CA ILE A 164 -5.34 63.87 -12.66
C ILE A 164 -5.17 65.20 -13.40
N PRO A 165 -5.06 65.26 -14.74
CA PRO A 165 -4.90 66.53 -15.45
C PRO A 165 -6.13 67.45 -15.28
N VAL A 166 -7.32 66.88 -15.14
CA VAL A 166 -8.55 67.66 -14.89
C VAL A 166 -8.46 68.36 -13.53
N LEU A 167 -8.01 67.65 -12.48
CA LEU A 167 -7.82 68.24 -11.16
C LEU A 167 -6.71 69.30 -11.14
N GLU A 168 -5.63 69.10 -11.91
CA GLU A 168 -4.57 70.11 -12.08
C GLU A 168 -5.10 71.37 -12.76
N GLN A 169 -5.95 71.21 -13.78
CA GLN A 169 -6.62 72.34 -14.44
C GLN A 169 -7.55 73.08 -13.48
N TYR A 170 -8.42 72.37 -12.76
CA TYR A 170 -9.29 72.99 -11.74
C TYR A 170 -8.48 73.76 -10.69
N ARG A 171 -7.33 73.24 -10.29
CA ARG A 171 -6.43 73.93 -9.36
C ARG A 171 -5.86 75.22 -9.95
N ALA A 172 -5.54 75.25 -11.24
CA ALA A 172 -5.08 76.46 -11.94
C ALA A 172 -6.22 77.48 -12.06
N ASP A 173 -7.39 77.05 -12.49
CA ASP A 173 -8.58 77.91 -12.64
C ASP A 173 -9.00 78.51 -11.30
N ALA A 174 -8.95 77.74 -10.20
CA ALA A 174 -9.24 78.24 -8.86
C ALA A 174 -8.29 79.38 -8.44
N LYS A 175 -7.01 79.32 -8.82
CA LYS A 175 -6.06 80.42 -8.57
C LYS A 175 -6.41 81.67 -9.37
N LEU A 176 -6.80 81.49 -10.64
CA LEU A 176 -7.22 82.60 -11.50
C LEU A 176 -8.48 83.29 -10.95
N VAL A 177 -9.45 82.51 -10.46
CA VAL A 177 -10.66 83.07 -9.81
C VAL A 177 -10.32 83.90 -8.58
N LEU A 178 -9.30 83.51 -7.80
CA LEU A 178 -8.85 84.30 -6.66
C LEU A 178 -8.25 85.65 -7.11
N GLN A 179 -7.45 85.65 -8.19
CA GLN A 179 -6.90 86.87 -8.77
C GLN A 179 -8.01 87.81 -9.26
N PHE A 180 -8.99 87.28 -10.01
CA PHE A 180 -10.12 88.08 -10.46
C PHE A 180 -10.94 88.67 -9.32
N LYS A 181 -11.11 87.94 -8.20
CA LYS A 181 -11.79 88.49 -7.03
C LYS A 181 -11.05 89.68 -6.43
N GLU A 182 -9.73 89.64 -6.42
CA GLU A 182 -8.90 90.76 -5.94
C GLU A 182 -8.97 91.95 -6.89
N GLU A 183 -8.87 91.72 -8.20
CA GLU A 183 -9.02 92.78 -9.20
C GLU A 183 -10.39 93.46 -9.13
N VAL A 184 -11.47 92.68 -9.01
CA VAL A 184 -12.83 93.21 -8.84
C VAL A 184 -12.95 94.05 -7.57
N ARG A 185 -12.32 93.61 -6.46
CA ARG A 185 -12.30 94.39 -5.21
C ARG A 185 -11.54 95.71 -5.39
N ASN A 186 -10.39 95.69 -6.05
CA ASN A 186 -9.60 96.88 -6.33
C ASN A 186 -10.35 97.86 -7.22
N LEU A 187 -10.93 97.37 -8.34
CA LEU A 187 -11.76 98.17 -9.24
C LEU A 187 -12.97 98.76 -8.52
N SER A 188 -13.63 97.99 -7.64
CA SER A 188 -14.74 98.49 -6.82
C SER A 188 -14.31 99.61 -5.87
N SER A 189 -13.10 99.56 -5.30
CA SER A 189 -12.55 100.64 -4.47
C SER A 189 -12.32 101.90 -5.28
N VAL A 190 -11.64 101.77 -6.43
CA VAL A 190 -11.34 102.90 -7.32
C VAL A 190 -12.61 103.57 -7.84
N LEU A 191 -13.62 102.78 -8.22
CA LEU A 191 -14.92 103.31 -8.65
C LEU A 191 -15.64 104.06 -7.52
N ALA A 192 -15.56 103.56 -6.29
CA ALA A 192 -16.15 104.24 -5.13
C ALA A 192 -15.47 105.59 -4.85
N GLU A 193 -14.14 105.65 -4.92
CA GLU A 193 -13.35 106.88 -4.78
C GLU A 193 -13.72 107.92 -5.85
N LEU A 194 -13.76 107.51 -7.12
CA LEU A 194 -14.18 108.40 -8.22
C LEU A 194 -15.61 108.91 -8.06
N GLN A 195 -16.52 108.09 -7.55
CA GLN A 195 -17.91 108.48 -7.31
C GLN A 195 -18.03 109.50 -6.18
N GLU A 196 -17.16 109.43 -5.16
CA GLU A 196 -17.06 110.42 -4.09
C GLU A 196 -16.50 111.75 -4.61
N GLU A 197 -15.48 111.72 -5.47
CA GLU A 197 -14.93 112.93 -6.11
C GLU A 197 -15.94 113.66 -7.01
N ILE A 198 -16.73 112.91 -7.79
CA ILE A 198 -17.74 113.49 -8.69
C ILE A 198 -18.96 113.98 -7.91
N GLY A 199 -19.34 113.31 -6.81
CA GLY A 199 -20.49 113.68 -5.98
C GLY A 199 -20.25 114.85 -5.02
N ALA A 200 -18.99 115.26 -4.83
CA ALA A 200 -18.60 116.41 -4.00
C ALA A 200 -18.54 117.75 -4.76
N LEU A 201 -18.82 117.74 -6.08
CA LEU A 201 -18.98 118.92 -6.96
C LEU A 201 -20.45 119.28 -7.13
#